data_AF-A0A522WIX8-F1
#
_entry.id   AF-A0A522WIX8-F1
#
_cell.length_a   1.000
_cell.length_b   1.000
_cell.length_c   1.000
_cell.angle_alpha   90.00
_cell.angle_beta   90.00
_cell.angle_gamma   90.00
#
_symmetry.space_group_name_H-M   'P 1'
#
loop_
_entity.id
_entity.type
_entity.pdbx_description
1 polymer ?
#
loop_
_entity_poly.entity_id
_entity_poly.type
_entity_poly.pdbx_seq_one_letter_code
_entity_poly.pdbx_strand_id
1 'polypeptide(L)'
;MPNNKEPRFIKLKEAISHIKQACEAVELGKNPSPFFFIVGAGLSKPPIPSSSEIITHCQEFAKTYGRTDPCASTSPMDIYSHWFGKAYNSPVLRKNYLKGIIENKPISHANLRLAHILSTKKVANIVVTPNFDDQISKALTLFGIPFVLCDHPATTMRIDIEDDDIKIIHVHGTYKFYDLSNLSGEINDAAAASDSSPATMREFLDSILRGRSPLIMGYSGWEGDVIMTALKRRLTDPTPLGHTLYWFCYRRSDIMKLPPWLTENANVCFVVPDEEARGKGKDQTNPVTALQESSKSAVQVAGLDNTKDNVLKAQEVLEAIIESFELDTPSLIKDPLDFYAKHLDKSFLQDGEVEDLYSLKEGVIDKIKKANSLWIEDNKAKPANKEDVSLEKIRDAVRKSSYATAIKEAKEIDLSKLDQSQLAELMDLMHLFTRWSLANPQEELDRNNIIIGIFDKFIPENQTLKEKEQVARALVNKGVTLGVLNRSEEAIKAYNDVIERFGDAKEPGLKEQV
;
A
#
# COMPACT_ATOMS: atom_id res chain seq x y z
N MET A 1 16.34 -16.28 -35.94
CA MET A 1 14.98 -15.78 -35.66
C MET A 1 15.02 -15.12 -34.31
N PRO A 2 14.56 -13.86 -34.15
CA PRO A 2 14.44 -13.29 -32.82
C PRO A 2 13.32 -14.04 -32.11
N ASN A 3 13.65 -14.76 -31.03
CA ASN A 3 12.66 -15.35 -30.15
C ASN A 3 11.86 -14.19 -29.55
N ASN A 4 10.65 -13.97 -30.06
CA ASN A 4 9.69 -13.02 -29.51
C ASN A 4 9.27 -13.56 -28.13
N LYS A 5 10.02 -13.21 -27.08
CA LYS A 5 9.73 -13.68 -25.72
C LYS A 5 8.64 -12.78 -25.14
N GLU A 6 7.42 -13.31 -25.05
CA GLU A 6 6.31 -12.57 -24.44
C GLU A 6 6.52 -12.38 -22.93
N PRO A 7 5.96 -11.29 -22.34
CA PRO A 7 6.02 -11.07 -20.90
C PRO A 7 5.36 -12.20 -20.12
N ARG A 8 6.01 -12.66 -19.05
CA ARG A 8 5.47 -13.71 -18.18
C ARG A 8 4.52 -13.10 -17.15
N PHE A 9 3.23 -13.38 -17.31
CA PHE A 9 2.18 -12.96 -16.39
C PHE A 9 1.87 -14.06 -15.37
N ILE A 10 1.62 -13.65 -14.12
CA ILE A 10 1.22 -14.54 -13.04
C ILE A 10 0.17 -13.86 -12.17
N LYS A 11 -0.74 -14.64 -11.59
CA LYS A 11 -1.76 -14.12 -10.66
C LYS A 11 -1.16 -13.78 -9.30
N LEU A 12 -1.78 -12.86 -8.58
CA LEU A 12 -1.32 -12.44 -7.25
C LEU A 12 -1.13 -13.64 -6.31
N LYS A 13 -2.15 -14.51 -6.17
CA LYS A 13 -2.08 -15.68 -5.28
C LYS A 13 -0.93 -16.64 -5.62
N GLU A 14 -0.67 -16.83 -6.92
CA GLU A 14 0.39 -17.73 -7.39
C GLU A 14 1.77 -17.11 -7.13
N ALA A 15 1.94 -15.81 -7.38
CA ALA A 15 3.17 -15.09 -7.05
C ALA A 15 3.50 -15.14 -5.55
N ILE A 16 2.51 -14.91 -4.70
CA ILE A 16 2.66 -14.96 -3.24
C ILE A 16 3.02 -16.38 -2.78
N SER A 17 2.41 -17.41 -3.38
CA SER A 17 2.76 -18.82 -3.12
C SER A 17 4.22 -19.12 -3.44
N HIS A 18 4.73 -18.67 -4.60
CA HIS A 18 6.13 -18.85 -4.97
C HIS A 18 7.09 -18.10 -4.03
N ILE A 19 6.72 -16.88 -3.62
CA ILE A 19 7.52 -16.09 -2.65
C ILE A 19 7.59 -16.83 -1.31
N LYS A 20 6.46 -17.34 -0.80
CA LYS A 20 6.39 -18.13 0.43
C LYS A 20 7.28 -19.37 0.36
N GLN A 21 7.16 -20.15 -0.72
CA GLN A 21 7.99 -21.34 -0.94
C GLN A 21 9.49 -21.01 -0.91
N ALA A 22 9.90 -19.92 -1.56
CA ALA A 22 11.30 -19.51 -1.57
C ALA A 22 11.79 -19.07 -0.19
N CYS A 23 10.98 -18.33 0.58
CA CYS A 23 11.33 -17.96 1.95
C CYS A 23 11.41 -19.17 2.91
N GLU A 24 10.50 -20.14 2.78
CA GLU A 24 10.49 -21.35 3.62
C GLU A 24 11.63 -22.33 3.29
N ALA A 25 12.14 -22.30 2.07
CA ALA A 25 13.28 -23.13 1.64
C ALA A 25 14.62 -22.66 2.23
N VAL A 26 14.71 -21.41 2.69
CA VAL A 26 15.88 -20.89 3.38
C VAL A 26 15.83 -21.36 4.83
N GLU A 27 16.71 -22.30 5.22
CA GLU A 27 16.75 -22.86 6.58
C GLU A 27 16.65 -21.74 7.63
N LEU A 28 15.62 -21.82 8.49
CA LEU A 28 15.34 -20.90 9.59
C LEU A 28 16.62 -20.50 10.34
N GLY A 29 17.15 -19.31 10.04
CA GLY A 29 18.18 -18.63 10.82
C GLY A 29 19.63 -18.75 10.36
N LYS A 30 19.95 -19.24 9.15
CA LYS A 30 21.35 -19.30 8.67
C LYS A 30 21.69 -18.48 7.43
N ASN A 31 20.71 -18.13 6.61
CA ASN A 31 20.92 -17.41 5.35
C ASN A 31 20.03 -16.16 5.30
N PRO A 32 20.49 -15.09 4.63
CA PRO A 32 19.68 -13.90 4.44
C PRO A 32 18.39 -14.22 3.67
N SER A 33 17.36 -13.40 3.88
CA SER A 33 16.13 -13.52 3.08
C SER A 33 16.45 -13.53 1.58
N PRO A 34 15.79 -14.40 0.79
CA PRO A 34 15.99 -14.45 -0.66
C PRO A 34 15.48 -13.20 -1.38
N PHE A 35 14.69 -12.36 -0.70
CA PHE A 35 14.07 -11.19 -1.29
C PHE A 35 14.41 -9.88 -0.56
N PHE A 36 14.29 -8.79 -1.31
CA PHE A 36 14.23 -7.43 -0.78
C PHE A 36 13.14 -6.62 -1.49
N PHE A 37 12.66 -5.56 -0.87
CA PHE A 37 11.62 -4.71 -1.47
C PHE A 37 12.22 -3.56 -2.27
N ILE A 38 11.66 -3.28 -3.45
CA ILE A 38 11.83 -2.00 -4.14
C ILE A 38 10.48 -1.30 -4.15
N VAL A 39 10.40 -0.16 -3.48
CA VAL A 39 9.12 0.55 -3.29
C VAL A 39 9.19 1.99 -3.79
N GLY A 40 8.26 2.36 -4.66
CA GLY A 40 8.18 3.71 -5.23
C GLY A 40 7.05 4.56 -4.65
N ALA A 41 6.77 5.70 -5.29
CA ALA A 41 5.83 6.71 -4.79
C ALA A 41 4.39 6.18 -4.64
N GLY A 42 4.02 5.11 -5.36
CA GLY A 42 2.72 4.46 -5.22
C GLY A 42 2.45 3.90 -3.83
N LEU A 43 3.50 3.65 -3.02
CA LEU A 43 3.36 3.21 -1.63
C LEU A 43 2.96 4.35 -0.69
N SER A 44 3.39 5.58 -0.96
CA SER A 44 3.18 6.75 -0.11
C SER A 44 1.87 7.52 -0.41
N LYS A 45 1.11 7.10 -1.43
CA LYS A 45 -0.22 7.65 -1.78
C LYS A 45 -1.30 7.12 -0.82
N PRO A 46 -2.34 7.91 -0.43
CA PRO A 46 -2.58 9.33 -0.74
C PRO A 46 -1.84 10.41 0.08
N PRO A 47 -1.20 10.16 1.25
CA PRO A 47 -0.59 11.24 2.03
C PRO A 47 0.43 12.10 1.26
N ILE A 48 1.16 11.47 0.34
CA ILE A 48 2.22 12.10 -0.46
C ILE A 48 1.86 11.97 -1.95
N PRO A 49 1.95 13.07 -2.72
CA PRO A 49 1.59 13.07 -4.13
C PRO A 49 2.60 12.26 -4.97
N SER A 50 2.11 11.67 -6.06
CA SER A 50 2.94 11.01 -7.06
C SER A 50 3.74 12.00 -7.90
N SER A 51 4.70 11.50 -8.69
CA SER A 51 5.45 12.34 -9.64
C SER A 51 4.55 13.08 -10.63
N SER A 52 3.44 12.48 -11.06
CA SER A 52 2.48 13.12 -11.98
C SER A 52 1.72 14.26 -11.30
N GLU A 53 1.34 14.10 -10.03
CA GLU A 53 0.67 15.15 -9.25
C GLU A 53 1.65 16.30 -8.96
N ILE A 54 2.92 15.98 -8.66
CA ILE A 54 3.99 16.98 -8.51
C ILE A 54 4.22 17.77 -9.81
N ILE A 55 4.20 17.11 -10.98
CA ILE A 55 4.30 17.79 -12.28
C ILE A 55 3.18 18.83 -12.43
N THR A 56 1.93 18.46 -12.11
CA THR A 56 0.79 19.39 -12.17
C THR A 56 0.99 20.59 -11.26
N HIS A 57 1.37 20.37 -9.99
CA HIS A 57 1.68 21.46 -9.06
C HIS A 57 2.79 22.38 -9.59
N CYS A 58 3.84 21.79 -10.17
CA CYS A 58 4.97 22.55 -10.72
C CYS A 58 4.58 23.36 -11.95
N GLN A 59 3.73 22.82 -12.83
CA GLN A 59 3.19 23.54 -13.98
C GLN A 59 2.35 24.75 -13.56
N GLU A 60 1.48 24.58 -12.56
CA GLU A 60 0.66 25.67 -12.02
C GLU A 60 1.51 26.75 -11.37
N PHE A 61 2.50 26.36 -10.56
CA PHE A 61 3.41 27.30 -9.92
C PHE A 61 4.29 28.04 -10.94
N ALA A 62 4.84 27.32 -11.93
CA ALA A 62 5.68 27.92 -12.98
C ALA A 62 4.92 28.96 -13.82
N LYS A 63 3.63 28.76 -14.07
CA LYS A 63 2.75 29.73 -14.75
C LYS A 63 2.70 31.08 -14.01
N THR A 64 2.74 31.08 -12.68
CA THR A 64 2.72 32.33 -11.88
C THR A 64 3.94 33.22 -12.12
N TYR A 65 5.06 32.63 -12.59
CA TYR A 65 6.29 33.33 -12.95
C TYR A 65 6.46 33.48 -14.47
N GLY A 66 5.42 33.23 -15.27
CA GLY A 66 5.47 33.31 -16.74
C GLY A 66 6.31 32.22 -17.41
N ARG A 67 6.61 31.11 -16.71
CA ARG A 67 7.46 30.02 -17.22
C ARG A 67 6.60 28.89 -17.80
N THR A 68 6.28 28.96 -19.09
CA THR A 68 5.32 28.03 -19.73
C THR A 68 5.90 27.14 -20.83
N ASP A 69 7.18 27.29 -21.21
CA ASP A 69 7.70 26.50 -22.34
C ASP A 69 7.61 24.99 -22.05
N PRO A 70 7.08 24.21 -23.02
CA PRO A 70 6.85 22.78 -22.86
C PRO A 70 8.17 22.00 -22.77
N CYS A 71 8.10 20.79 -22.22
CA CYS A 71 9.22 19.85 -22.24
C CYS A 71 9.38 19.28 -23.66
N ALA A 72 10.61 19.22 -24.17
CA ALA A 72 10.92 18.64 -25.48
C ALA A 72 11.04 17.10 -25.45
N SER A 73 11.25 16.52 -24.27
CA SER A 73 11.36 15.07 -24.07
C SER A 73 9.99 14.44 -23.81
N THR A 74 9.83 13.20 -24.23
CA THR A 74 8.67 12.36 -23.92
C THR A 74 8.91 11.44 -22.71
N SER A 75 10.14 11.39 -22.19
CA SER A 75 10.50 10.59 -21.02
C SER A 75 9.82 11.13 -19.76
N PRO A 76 9.12 10.29 -18.97
CA PRO A 76 8.50 10.73 -17.72
C PRO A 76 9.49 11.40 -16.74
N MET A 77 10.72 10.90 -16.68
CA MET A 77 11.78 11.44 -15.82
C MET A 77 12.21 12.84 -16.26
N ASP A 78 12.35 13.07 -17.57
CA ASP A 78 12.71 14.39 -18.11
C ASP A 78 11.57 15.39 -18.00
N ILE A 79 10.32 14.95 -18.19
CA ILE A 79 9.14 15.80 -18.00
C ILE A 79 9.05 16.26 -16.55
N TYR A 80 9.25 15.33 -15.60
CA TYR A 80 9.32 15.66 -14.18
C TYR A 80 10.43 16.68 -13.91
N SER A 81 11.65 16.40 -14.38
CA SER A 81 12.83 17.23 -14.15
C SER A 81 12.68 18.63 -14.75
N HIS A 82 12.13 18.72 -15.96
CA HIS A 82 11.87 19.98 -16.65
C HIS A 82 10.92 20.87 -15.86
N TRP A 83 9.75 20.34 -15.48
CA TRP A 83 8.76 21.13 -14.75
C TRP A 83 9.21 21.44 -13.33
N PHE A 84 9.86 20.50 -12.64
CA PHE A 84 10.33 20.72 -11.28
C PHE A 84 11.46 21.76 -11.23
N GLY A 85 12.42 21.69 -12.17
CA GLY A 85 13.48 22.70 -12.32
C GLY A 85 12.97 24.07 -12.76
N LYS A 86 11.93 24.12 -13.60
CA LYS A 86 11.28 25.38 -14.00
C LYS A 86 10.52 26.05 -12.85
N ALA A 87 9.79 25.26 -12.07
CA ALA A 87 9.08 25.76 -10.89
C ALA A 87 10.08 26.26 -9.84
N TYR A 88 11.12 25.45 -9.56
CA TYR A 88 12.10 25.70 -8.51
C TYR A 88 13.53 25.60 -9.07
N ASN A 89 14.10 26.76 -9.37
CA ASN A 89 15.38 26.89 -10.08
C ASN A 89 16.63 26.60 -9.21
N SER A 90 16.48 26.43 -7.90
CA SER A 90 17.59 26.11 -6.99
C SER A 90 17.31 24.85 -6.15
N PRO A 91 18.35 24.08 -5.76
CA PRO A 91 18.19 22.90 -4.91
C PRO A 91 17.47 23.20 -3.59
N VAL A 92 17.73 24.35 -2.97
CA VAL A 92 17.09 24.77 -1.71
C VAL A 92 15.58 24.96 -1.89
N LEU A 93 15.14 25.57 -3.00
CA LEU A 93 13.73 25.74 -3.29
C LEU A 93 13.03 24.40 -3.55
N ARG A 94 13.68 23.50 -4.29
CA ARG A 94 13.18 22.13 -4.53
C ARG A 94 13.03 21.37 -3.22
N LYS A 95 14.05 21.41 -2.36
CA LYS A 95 14.01 20.82 -1.02
C LYS A 95 12.85 21.37 -0.19
N ASN A 96 12.69 22.70 -0.14
CA ASN A 96 11.64 23.32 0.66
C ASN A 96 10.24 22.93 0.18
N TYR A 97 10.05 22.82 -1.15
CA TYR A 97 8.81 22.30 -1.71
C TYR A 97 8.54 20.85 -1.28
N LEU A 98 9.51 19.95 -1.45
CA LEU A 98 9.38 18.55 -1.04
C LEU A 98 9.10 18.44 0.46
N LYS A 99 9.83 19.21 1.28
CA LYS A 99 9.59 19.31 2.72
C LYS A 99 8.14 19.72 3.01
N GLY A 100 7.61 20.73 2.33
CA GLY A 100 6.23 21.20 2.53
C GLY A 100 5.15 20.15 2.20
N ILE A 101 5.39 19.29 1.21
CA ILE A 101 4.43 18.23 0.83
C ILE A 101 4.62 16.92 1.58
N ILE A 102 5.76 16.70 2.25
CA ILE A 102 6.11 15.44 2.96
C ILE A 102 6.06 15.58 4.48
N GLU A 103 6.54 16.70 5.02
CA GLU A 103 6.67 16.88 6.47
C GLU A 103 5.30 16.82 7.16
N ASN A 104 5.24 16.13 8.30
CA ASN A 104 4.02 15.92 9.10
C ASN A 104 2.84 15.24 8.38
N LYS A 105 3.05 14.65 7.20
CA LYS A 105 2.03 13.83 6.56
C LYS A 105 1.82 12.52 7.32
N PRO A 106 0.57 12.04 7.43
CA PRO A 106 0.27 10.76 8.08
C PRO A 106 0.91 9.60 7.32
N ILE A 107 1.12 8.48 8.02
CA ILE A 107 1.69 7.27 7.44
C ILE A 107 0.64 6.60 6.54
N SER A 108 0.98 6.27 5.30
CA SER A 108 0.08 5.51 4.42
C SER A 108 -0.16 4.09 4.96
N HIS A 109 -1.34 3.52 4.71
CA HIS A 109 -1.63 2.14 5.12
C HIS A 109 -0.66 1.14 4.51
N ALA A 110 -0.23 1.35 3.26
CA ALA A 110 0.75 0.48 2.63
C ALA A 110 2.10 0.50 3.36
N ASN A 111 2.57 1.67 3.82
CA ASN A 111 3.79 1.76 4.64
C ASN A 111 3.64 1.08 6.01
N LEU A 112 2.46 1.15 6.65
CA LEU A 112 2.18 0.41 7.88
C LEU A 112 2.22 -1.11 7.66
N ARG A 113 1.64 -1.60 6.56
CA ARG A 113 1.66 -3.03 6.19
C ARG A 113 3.07 -3.50 5.85
N LEU A 114 3.86 -2.68 5.15
CA LEU A 114 5.26 -2.99 4.87
C LEU A 114 6.08 -3.06 6.17
N ALA A 115 5.91 -2.12 7.09
CA ALA A 115 6.58 -2.16 8.40
C ALA A 115 6.19 -3.41 9.21
N HIS A 116 4.95 -3.88 9.09
CA HIS A 116 4.50 -5.14 9.72
C HIS A 116 5.20 -6.35 9.11
N ILE A 117 5.34 -6.41 7.79
CA ILE A 117 6.09 -7.49 7.14
C ILE A 117 7.55 -7.49 7.59
N LEU A 118 8.20 -6.31 7.56
CA LEU A 118 9.60 -6.15 7.96
C LEU A 118 9.84 -6.52 9.42
N SER A 119 8.88 -6.26 10.31
CA SER A 119 9.01 -6.58 11.75
C SER A 119 9.26 -8.07 12.02
N THR A 120 8.80 -8.93 11.11
CA THR A 120 8.95 -10.39 11.22
C THR A 120 10.22 -10.91 10.58
N LYS A 121 10.84 -10.13 9.68
CA LYS A 121 11.99 -10.50 8.85
C LYS A 121 11.83 -11.78 8.01
N LYS A 122 10.64 -12.40 8.00
CA LYS A 122 10.34 -13.65 7.28
C LYS A 122 10.37 -13.51 5.76
N VAL A 123 10.09 -12.31 5.26
CA VAL A 123 9.97 -12.04 3.81
C VAL A 123 11.17 -11.26 3.29
N ALA A 124 11.59 -10.22 4.01
CA ALA A 124 12.74 -9.40 3.67
C ALA A 124 13.14 -8.56 4.88
N ASN A 125 14.39 -8.13 4.92
CA ASN A 125 14.90 -7.13 5.86
C ASN A 125 15.45 -5.88 5.15
N ILE A 126 15.54 -5.87 3.81
CA ILE A 126 16.04 -4.73 3.03
C ILE A 126 14.90 -4.08 2.24
N VAL A 127 14.83 -2.76 2.28
CA VAL A 127 13.98 -1.93 1.42
C VAL A 127 14.82 -0.91 0.68
N VAL A 128 14.69 -0.87 -0.63
CA VAL A 128 15.28 0.14 -1.52
C VAL A 128 14.15 1.03 -2.04
N THR A 129 14.33 2.35 -1.99
CA THR A 129 13.32 3.31 -2.46
C THR A 129 13.95 4.51 -3.17
N PRO A 130 13.37 4.96 -4.29
CA PRO A 130 13.69 6.25 -4.90
C PRO A 130 12.88 7.40 -4.27
N ASN A 131 12.00 7.13 -3.32
CA ASN A 131 11.19 8.16 -2.68
C ASN A 131 12.05 9.03 -1.76
N PHE A 132 11.72 10.33 -1.72
CA PHE A 132 12.39 11.28 -0.83
C PHE A 132 11.79 11.32 0.57
N ASP A 133 10.64 10.67 0.79
CA ASP A 133 9.90 10.69 2.04
C ASP A 133 10.47 9.75 3.12
N ASP A 134 10.05 9.94 4.37
CA ASP A 134 10.46 9.12 5.51
C ASP A 134 9.33 8.24 6.06
N GLN A 135 8.36 7.86 5.22
CA GLN A 135 7.15 7.13 5.65
C GLN A 135 7.47 5.75 6.22
N ILE A 136 8.38 4.99 5.60
CA ILE A 136 8.79 3.65 6.07
C ILE A 136 9.49 3.77 7.42
N SER A 137 10.44 4.71 7.54
CA SER A 137 11.18 4.99 8.77
C SER A 137 10.23 5.41 9.90
N LYS A 138 9.23 6.25 9.61
CA LYS A 138 8.17 6.62 10.57
C LYS A 138 7.34 5.41 11.00
N ALA A 139 6.99 4.52 10.06
CA ALA A 139 6.22 3.32 10.34
C ALA A 139 6.98 2.32 11.23
N LEU A 140 8.26 2.08 10.95
CA LEU A 140 9.12 1.23 11.79
C LEU A 140 9.33 1.83 13.17
N THR A 141 9.55 3.16 13.25
CA THR A 141 9.69 3.87 14.53
C THR A 141 8.41 3.74 15.37
N LEU A 142 7.24 3.89 14.75
CA LEU A 142 5.94 3.69 15.42
C LEU A 142 5.83 2.28 16.01
N PHE A 143 6.31 1.26 15.30
CA PHE A 143 6.32 -0.12 15.77
C PHE A 143 7.48 -0.43 16.75
N GLY A 144 8.31 0.55 17.08
CA GLY A 144 9.47 0.37 17.98
C GLY A 144 10.52 -0.57 17.40
N ILE A 145 10.64 -0.64 16.08
CA ILE A 145 11.54 -1.54 15.37
C ILE A 145 12.81 -0.77 14.99
N PRO A 146 14.01 -1.23 15.39
CA PRO A 146 15.27 -0.63 14.98
C PRO A 146 15.55 -0.90 13.50
N PHE A 147 16.18 0.06 12.83
CA PHE A 147 16.59 -0.05 11.44
C PHE A 147 17.84 0.79 11.14
N VAL A 148 18.55 0.42 10.09
CA VAL A 148 19.69 1.14 9.53
C VAL A 148 19.22 1.94 8.31
N LEU A 149 19.52 3.23 8.27
CA LEU A 149 19.18 4.12 7.17
C LEU A 149 20.43 4.41 6.32
N CYS A 150 20.31 4.19 5.01
CA CYS A 150 21.29 4.56 4.00
C CYS A 150 20.66 5.56 3.03
N ASP A 151 21.04 6.82 3.09
CA ASP A 151 20.53 7.85 2.18
C ASP A 151 21.62 8.62 1.45
N HIS A 152 22.89 8.23 1.65
CA HIS A 152 24.02 8.89 1.03
C HIS A 152 25.08 7.86 0.58
N PRO A 153 25.66 7.97 -0.63
CA PRO A 153 26.64 7.01 -1.15
C PRO A 153 27.82 6.73 -0.21
N ALA A 154 28.28 7.73 0.54
CA ALA A 154 29.39 7.57 1.48
C ALA A 154 29.11 6.64 2.68
N THR A 155 27.86 6.25 2.93
CA THR A 155 27.51 5.32 4.03
C THR A 155 27.40 3.87 3.57
N THR A 156 27.39 3.59 2.26
CA THR A 156 27.17 2.24 1.71
C THR A 156 28.21 1.23 2.20
N MET A 157 29.49 1.62 2.25
CA MET A 157 30.60 0.76 2.71
C MET A 157 30.53 0.41 4.21
N ARG A 158 29.68 1.10 4.98
CA ARG A 158 29.51 0.86 6.42
C ARG A 158 28.37 -0.10 6.73
N ILE A 159 27.62 -0.53 5.71
CA ILE A 159 26.42 -1.33 5.88
C ILE A 159 26.73 -2.77 5.47
N ASP A 160 26.64 -3.67 6.43
CA ASP A 160 26.72 -5.10 6.19
C ASP A 160 25.37 -5.63 5.69
N ILE A 161 25.25 -5.87 4.38
CA ILE A 161 24.01 -6.38 3.77
C ILE A 161 23.60 -7.76 4.28
N GLU A 162 24.53 -8.54 4.81
CA GLU A 162 24.28 -9.92 5.27
C GLU A 162 23.75 -9.97 6.69
N ASP A 163 23.89 -8.89 7.45
CA ASP A 163 23.31 -8.78 8.78
C ASP A 163 21.77 -8.79 8.75
N ASP A 164 21.18 -9.30 9.83
CA ASP A 164 19.74 -9.49 10.00
C ASP A 164 18.99 -8.17 10.29
N ASP A 165 19.70 -7.08 10.57
CA ASP A 165 19.11 -5.76 10.77
C ASP A 165 18.28 -5.28 9.57
N ILE A 166 17.16 -4.61 9.86
CA ILE A 166 16.32 -4.00 8.84
C ILE A 166 17.03 -2.78 8.26
N LYS A 167 17.05 -2.68 6.93
CA LYS A 167 17.79 -1.64 6.19
C LYS A 167 16.87 -0.90 5.25
N ILE A 168 16.87 0.42 5.32
CA ILE A 168 16.18 1.31 4.37
C ILE A 168 17.23 2.05 3.56
N ILE A 169 17.15 1.93 2.23
CA ILE A 169 18.12 2.49 1.29
C ILE A 169 17.41 3.47 0.37
N HIS A 170 17.70 4.76 0.52
CA HIS A 170 17.25 5.83 -0.35
C HIS A 170 18.27 6.08 -1.47
N VAL A 171 17.93 5.71 -2.70
CA VAL A 171 18.85 5.83 -3.84
C VAL A 171 19.02 7.26 -4.36
N HIS A 172 18.13 8.18 -3.98
CA HIS A 172 18.14 9.60 -4.38
C HIS A 172 18.26 10.56 -3.20
N GLY A 173 18.46 10.03 -1.98
CA GLY A 173 18.47 10.79 -0.73
C GLY A 173 17.08 11.02 -0.12
N THR A 174 17.02 11.82 0.94
CA THR A 174 15.79 12.19 1.65
C THR A 174 15.54 13.69 1.70
N TYR A 175 14.27 14.11 1.78
CA TYR A 175 13.85 15.53 1.80
C TYR A 175 14.52 16.39 2.90
N LYS A 176 15.17 15.75 3.88
CA LYS A 176 15.85 16.37 5.01
C LYS A 176 17.16 17.05 4.60
N PHE A 177 17.81 16.58 3.54
CA PHE A 177 19.11 17.10 3.07
C PHE A 177 18.97 17.93 1.79
N TYR A 178 20.02 18.67 1.44
CA TYR A 178 19.99 19.58 0.27
C TYR A 178 20.61 18.97 -0.98
N ASP A 179 21.37 17.90 -0.84
CA ASP A 179 22.12 17.14 -1.84
C ASP A 179 21.29 16.03 -2.52
N LEU A 180 19.98 16.25 -2.59
CA LEU A 180 19.01 15.36 -3.20
C LEU A 180 19.18 15.30 -4.73
N SER A 181 19.18 14.10 -5.30
CA SER A 181 19.14 13.89 -6.75
C SER A 181 17.70 13.96 -7.26
N ASN A 182 17.26 15.16 -7.63
CA ASN A 182 15.87 15.43 -8.03
C ASN A 182 15.69 15.52 -9.54
N LEU A 183 16.71 15.97 -10.26
CA LEU A 183 16.65 16.18 -11.71
C LEU A 183 17.33 15.05 -12.47
N SER A 184 16.91 14.78 -13.70
CA SER A 184 17.52 13.76 -14.56
C SER A 184 19.03 13.98 -14.74
N GLY A 185 19.47 15.24 -14.87
CA GLY A 185 20.89 15.59 -14.85
C GLY A 185 21.59 15.19 -13.54
N GLU A 186 21.01 15.52 -12.38
CA GLU A 186 21.57 15.18 -11.06
C GLU A 186 21.58 13.66 -10.81
N ILE A 187 20.54 12.94 -11.26
CA ILE A 187 20.43 11.48 -11.17
C ILE A 187 21.46 10.81 -12.08
N ASN A 188 21.62 11.31 -13.31
CA ASN A 188 22.62 10.82 -14.27
C ASN A 188 24.04 11.15 -13.83
N ASP A 189 24.29 12.34 -13.27
CA ASP A 189 25.58 12.75 -12.74
C ASP A 189 25.95 11.93 -11.50
N ALA A 190 24.99 11.65 -10.61
CA ALA A 190 25.19 10.70 -9.50
C ALA A 190 25.48 9.27 -10.01
N ALA A 191 24.89 8.88 -11.14
CA ALA A 191 25.21 7.62 -11.81
C ALA A 191 26.59 7.64 -12.50
N ALA A 192 27.07 8.78 -13.01
CA ALA A 192 28.33 8.92 -13.76
C ALA A 192 29.55 9.23 -12.89
N ALA A 193 29.40 10.01 -11.81
CA ALA A 193 30.46 10.27 -10.82
C ALA A 193 30.94 8.99 -10.12
N SER A 194 30.20 7.89 -10.29
CA SER A 194 30.50 6.54 -9.83
C SER A 194 31.78 5.91 -10.40
N ASP A 195 32.40 6.51 -11.43
CA ASP A 195 33.66 5.99 -11.99
C ASP A 195 34.92 6.41 -11.20
N SER A 196 34.79 7.32 -10.23
CA SER A 196 35.93 7.90 -9.49
C SER A 196 35.95 7.60 -7.98
N SER A 197 34.88 7.01 -7.43
CA SER A 197 34.78 6.58 -6.03
C SER A 197 34.36 5.11 -5.97
N PRO A 198 35.02 4.25 -5.17
CA PRO A 198 34.69 2.82 -5.06
C PRO A 198 33.44 2.52 -4.21
N ALA A 199 32.71 3.56 -3.76
CA ALA A 199 31.59 3.45 -2.84
C ALA A 199 30.38 4.21 -3.38
N THR A 200 29.54 3.53 -4.16
CA THR A 200 28.42 4.15 -4.86
C THR A 200 27.10 3.45 -4.56
N MET A 201 25.98 4.18 -4.61
CA MET A 201 24.64 3.56 -4.49
C MET A 201 24.41 2.49 -5.57
N ARG A 202 25.02 2.70 -6.74
CA ARG A 202 24.98 1.80 -7.88
C ARG A 202 25.62 0.44 -7.56
N GLU A 203 26.86 0.43 -7.09
CA GLU A 203 27.58 -0.80 -6.72
C GLU A 203 26.96 -1.48 -5.50
N PHE A 204 26.47 -0.69 -4.55
CA PHE A 204 25.77 -1.20 -3.38
C PHE A 204 24.50 -1.96 -3.78
N LEU A 205 23.70 -1.39 -4.69
CA LEU A 205 22.52 -2.05 -5.23
C LEU A 205 22.89 -3.29 -6.06
N ASP A 206 23.98 -3.24 -6.83
CA ASP A 206 24.50 -4.42 -7.54
C ASP A 206 24.86 -5.55 -6.56
N SER A 207 25.45 -5.23 -5.40
CA SER A 207 25.77 -6.21 -4.35
C SER A 207 24.51 -6.89 -3.80
N ILE A 208 23.46 -6.12 -3.51
CA ILE A 208 22.17 -6.65 -3.03
C ILE A 208 21.55 -7.56 -4.09
N LEU A 209 21.53 -7.12 -5.36
CA LEU A 209 20.96 -7.85 -6.50
C LEU A 209 21.73 -9.15 -6.84
N ARG A 210 22.97 -9.32 -6.38
CA ARG A 210 23.72 -10.58 -6.55
C ARG A 210 23.20 -11.67 -5.62
N GLY A 211 22.85 -11.33 -4.38
CA GLY A 211 22.41 -12.29 -3.37
C GLY A 211 20.90 -12.45 -3.25
N ARG A 212 20.11 -11.45 -3.68
CA ARG A 212 18.66 -11.38 -3.42
C ARG A 212 17.89 -10.92 -4.65
N SER A 213 16.63 -11.35 -4.76
CA SER A 213 15.73 -10.94 -5.84
C SER A 213 14.76 -9.86 -5.37
N PRO A 214 14.43 -8.85 -6.19
CA PRO A 214 13.56 -7.78 -5.75
C PRO A 214 12.07 -8.13 -5.90
N LEU A 215 11.29 -7.65 -4.92
CA LEU A 215 9.84 -7.52 -4.95
C LEU A 215 9.50 -6.06 -5.21
N ILE A 216 9.08 -5.74 -6.45
CA ILE A 216 8.94 -4.37 -6.93
C ILE A 216 7.47 -3.96 -6.92
N MET A 217 7.13 -2.89 -6.18
CA MET A 217 5.75 -2.39 -6.11
C MET A 217 5.68 -0.87 -5.94
N GLY A 218 4.63 -0.25 -6.47
CA GLY A 218 4.45 1.21 -6.40
C GLY A 218 5.53 2.03 -7.12
N TYR A 219 6.39 1.38 -7.91
CA TYR A 219 7.49 1.99 -8.64
C TYR A 219 7.25 1.93 -10.15
N SER A 220 7.44 3.07 -10.82
CA SER A 220 7.08 3.25 -12.23
C SER A 220 8.18 2.85 -13.22
N GLY A 221 9.42 2.59 -12.76
CA GLY A 221 10.52 2.14 -13.61
C GLY A 221 11.03 3.20 -14.58
N TRP A 222 11.54 4.33 -14.09
CA TRP A 222 12.09 5.37 -14.97
C TRP A 222 13.39 4.90 -15.62
N GLU A 223 13.40 4.82 -16.96
CA GLU A 223 14.61 4.43 -17.69
C GLU A 223 15.74 5.44 -17.46
N GLY A 224 16.93 4.91 -17.14
CA GLY A 224 18.11 5.70 -16.82
C GLY A 224 18.29 6.00 -15.34
N ASP A 225 17.31 5.74 -14.48
CA ASP A 225 17.50 5.93 -13.04
C ASP A 225 18.43 4.85 -12.41
N VAL A 226 18.81 5.07 -11.15
CA VAL A 226 19.77 4.20 -10.43
C VAL A 226 19.28 2.75 -10.34
N ILE A 227 17.98 2.55 -10.13
CA ILE A 227 17.37 1.22 -9.94
C ILE A 227 17.28 0.49 -11.29
N MET A 228 16.71 1.11 -12.31
CA MET A 228 16.57 0.50 -13.64
C MET A 228 17.92 0.21 -14.27
N THR A 229 18.92 1.06 -14.05
CA THR A 229 20.28 0.81 -14.53
C THR A 229 20.92 -0.40 -13.84
N ALA A 230 20.70 -0.59 -12.53
CA ALA A 230 21.17 -1.78 -11.80
C ALA A 230 20.43 -3.06 -12.21
N LEU A 231 19.10 -2.99 -12.35
CA LEU A 231 18.30 -4.11 -12.84
C LEU A 231 18.73 -4.54 -14.25
N LYS A 232 18.96 -3.57 -15.14
CA LYS A 232 19.44 -3.83 -16.51
C LYS A 232 20.75 -4.59 -16.47
N ARG A 233 21.75 -4.12 -15.71
CA ARG A 233 23.04 -4.82 -15.55
C ARG A 233 22.84 -6.25 -15.04
N ARG A 234 22.08 -6.43 -13.95
CA ARG A 234 21.87 -7.74 -13.33
C ARG A 234 21.16 -8.73 -14.25
N LEU A 235 20.17 -8.27 -15.01
CA LEU A 235 19.37 -9.11 -15.91
C LEU A 235 20.05 -9.41 -17.25
N THR A 236 21.03 -8.58 -17.65
CA THR A 236 21.90 -8.84 -18.79
C THR A 236 23.14 -9.68 -18.43
N ASP A 237 23.45 -9.82 -17.15
CA ASP A 237 24.53 -10.67 -16.66
C ASP A 237 24.21 -12.14 -17.00
N PRO A 238 25.17 -12.92 -17.54
CA PRO A 238 24.95 -14.33 -17.87
C PRO A 238 24.70 -15.22 -16.63
N THR A 239 25.01 -14.74 -15.42
CA THR A 239 24.75 -15.48 -14.18
C THR A 239 23.25 -15.47 -13.84
N PRO A 240 22.63 -16.63 -13.56
CA PRO A 240 21.21 -16.69 -13.24
C PRO A 240 20.88 -15.91 -11.95
N LEU A 241 19.65 -15.41 -11.86
CA LEU A 241 19.09 -14.94 -10.59
C LEU A 241 18.84 -16.15 -9.67
N GLY A 242 19.12 -16.00 -8.37
CA GLY A 242 18.84 -17.05 -7.39
C GLY A 242 17.34 -17.34 -7.27
N HIS A 243 16.51 -16.30 -7.37
CA HIS A 243 15.05 -16.41 -7.39
C HIS A 243 14.45 -15.52 -8.47
N THR A 244 13.21 -15.79 -8.88
CA THR A 244 12.48 -14.95 -9.83
C THR A 244 12.24 -13.55 -9.26
N LEU A 245 12.40 -12.53 -10.10
CA LEU A 245 12.02 -11.15 -9.80
C LEU A 245 10.51 -10.99 -9.99
N TYR A 246 9.84 -10.36 -9.03
CA TYR A 246 8.41 -10.07 -9.11
C TYR A 246 8.16 -8.58 -9.25
N TRP A 247 7.47 -8.20 -10.34
CA TRP A 247 7.01 -6.83 -10.57
C TRP A 247 5.49 -6.75 -10.42
N PHE A 248 5.03 -6.08 -9.37
CA PHE A 248 3.61 -5.85 -9.11
C PHE A 248 3.14 -4.58 -9.81
N CYS A 249 2.44 -4.73 -10.93
CA CYS A 249 1.97 -3.64 -11.76
C CYS A 249 0.68 -3.05 -11.21
N TYR A 250 0.62 -1.71 -11.07
CA TYR A 250 -0.60 -1.03 -10.67
C TYR A 250 -1.72 -1.24 -11.70
N ARG A 251 -1.43 -1.10 -13.00
CA ARG A 251 -2.32 -1.46 -14.11
C ARG A 251 -1.62 -2.40 -15.08
N ARG A 252 -2.40 -3.22 -15.80
CA ARG A 252 -1.88 -4.05 -16.90
C ARG A 252 -1.21 -3.20 -18.00
N SER A 253 -1.76 -2.02 -18.28
CA SER A 253 -1.23 -1.10 -19.29
C SER A 253 0.11 -0.47 -18.93
N ASP A 254 0.51 -0.47 -17.65
CA ASP A 254 1.79 0.09 -17.21
C ASP A 254 2.99 -0.71 -17.75
N ILE A 255 2.79 -1.98 -18.10
CA ILE A 255 3.84 -2.83 -18.69
C ILE A 255 4.30 -2.29 -20.05
N MET A 256 3.40 -1.65 -20.81
CA MET A 256 3.76 -1.06 -22.12
C MET A 256 4.75 0.11 -21.98
N LYS A 257 4.91 0.66 -20.77
CA LYS A 257 5.88 1.73 -20.47
C LYS A 257 7.25 1.17 -20.10
N LEU A 258 7.36 -0.12 -19.83
CA LEU A 258 8.60 -0.77 -19.42
C LEU A 258 9.42 -1.24 -20.63
N PRO A 259 10.76 -1.22 -20.53
CA PRO A 259 11.61 -1.52 -21.66
C PRO A 259 11.68 -3.02 -21.98
N PRO A 260 11.91 -3.41 -23.26
CA PRO A 260 11.95 -4.81 -23.70
C PRO A 260 12.94 -5.71 -22.94
N TRP A 261 14.10 -5.17 -22.55
CA TRP A 261 15.11 -5.94 -21.81
C TRP A 261 14.61 -6.45 -20.44
N LEU A 262 13.58 -5.80 -19.89
CA LEU A 262 12.93 -6.19 -18.64
C LEU A 262 11.72 -7.08 -18.93
N THR A 263 10.86 -6.68 -19.86
CA THR A 263 9.58 -7.36 -20.13
C THR A 263 9.75 -8.71 -20.80
N GLU A 264 10.80 -8.88 -21.61
CA GLU A 264 11.10 -10.12 -22.35
C GLU A 264 12.05 -11.05 -21.59
N ASN A 265 12.41 -10.71 -20.34
CA ASN A 265 13.35 -11.49 -19.54
C ASN A 265 12.68 -12.69 -18.86
N ALA A 266 13.28 -13.87 -18.99
CA ALA A 266 12.71 -15.11 -18.44
C ALA A 266 12.70 -15.16 -16.90
N ASN A 267 13.55 -14.35 -16.24
CA ASN A 267 13.66 -14.31 -14.78
C ASN A 267 12.76 -13.24 -14.14
N VAL A 268 11.89 -12.59 -14.92
CA VAL A 268 10.97 -11.55 -14.47
C VAL A 268 9.53 -12.04 -14.63
N CYS A 269 8.76 -11.95 -13.55
CA CYS A 269 7.33 -12.22 -13.54
C CYS A 269 6.56 -10.94 -13.24
N PHE A 270 5.54 -10.65 -14.07
CA PHE A 270 4.64 -9.53 -13.88
C PHE A 270 3.36 -10.00 -13.20
N VAL A 271 3.07 -9.43 -12.04
CA VAL A 271 1.81 -9.61 -11.33
C VAL A 271 0.90 -8.46 -11.74
N VAL A 272 -0.19 -8.79 -12.41
CA VAL A 272 -1.17 -7.82 -12.92
C VAL A 272 -2.52 -8.01 -12.27
N PRO A 273 -3.37 -6.97 -12.24
CA PRO A 273 -4.75 -7.07 -11.79
C PRO A 273 -5.52 -8.17 -12.55
N ASP A 274 -6.32 -8.97 -11.84
CA ASP A 274 -7.06 -10.10 -12.42
C ASP A 274 -8.14 -9.60 -13.38
N GLU A 275 -8.05 -9.92 -14.68
CA GLU A 275 -9.12 -9.63 -15.63
C GLU A 275 -10.34 -10.49 -15.31
N GLU A 276 -11.23 -10.03 -14.43
CA GLU A 276 -12.54 -10.66 -14.31
C GLU A 276 -13.26 -10.58 -15.66
N ALA A 277 -13.78 -11.74 -16.06
CA ALA A 277 -14.38 -12.01 -17.36
C ALA A 277 -15.50 -11.01 -17.69
N ARG A 278 -15.16 -9.93 -18.39
CA ARG A 278 -16.12 -9.20 -19.23
C ARG A 278 -16.51 -10.11 -20.40
N GLY A 279 -17.60 -10.86 -20.19
CA GLY A 279 -18.44 -11.46 -21.23
C GLY A 279 -17.72 -12.21 -22.36
N LYS A 280 -17.31 -13.46 -22.13
CA LYS A 280 -17.23 -14.45 -23.22
C LYS A 280 -18.62 -15.04 -23.47
N GLY A 281 -19.52 -14.23 -24.03
CA GLY A 281 -20.64 -14.77 -24.79
C GLY A 281 -20.10 -15.25 -26.12
N LYS A 282 -19.81 -16.54 -26.24
CA LYS A 282 -19.44 -17.15 -27.52
C LYS A 282 -20.64 -17.10 -28.46
N ASP A 283 -20.38 -16.61 -29.68
CA ASP A 283 -21.19 -16.79 -30.88
C ASP A 283 -21.78 -18.20 -30.98
N GLN A 284 -23.10 -18.29 -31.20
CA GLN A 284 -23.73 -19.19 -32.18
C GLN A 284 -25.06 -18.58 -32.67
N THR A 285 -25.05 -18.08 -33.90
CA THR A 285 -26.10 -18.18 -34.94
C THR A 285 -27.58 -18.08 -34.52
N ASN A 286 -28.25 -16.97 -34.86
CA ASN A 286 -29.41 -17.00 -35.79
C ASN A 286 -29.88 -15.58 -36.17
N PRO A 287 -30.32 -15.35 -37.43
CA PRO A 287 -30.66 -14.02 -37.94
C PRO A 287 -32.17 -13.80 -38.01
N VAL A 288 -32.78 -13.06 -37.08
CA VAL A 288 -34.17 -12.57 -37.27
C VAL A 288 -34.33 -11.17 -36.65
N THR A 289 -34.33 -10.19 -37.56
CA THR A 289 -35.06 -8.91 -37.55
C THR A 289 -34.85 -7.91 -36.41
N ALA A 290 -34.02 -6.91 -36.72
CA ALA A 290 -34.39 -5.50 -36.78
C ALA A 290 -35.67 -5.09 -36.04
N LEU A 291 -35.50 -4.52 -34.84
CA LEU A 291 -36.29 -3.44 -34.23
C LEU A 291 -35.72 -3.19 -32.83
N GLN A 292 -34.58 -2.50 -32.73
CA GLN A 292 -34.12 -1.77 -31.53
C GLN A 292 -32.77 -1.07 -31.79
N GLU A 293 -32.72 -0.22 -32.80
CA GLU A 293 -31.70 0.83 -32.91
C GLU A 293 -32.26 2.14 -32.33
N SER A 294 -32.46 2.17 -31.01
CA SER A 294 -32.76 3.41 -30.28
C SER A 294 -32.57 3.25 -28.76
N SER A 295 -31.48 2.61 -28.33
CA SER A 295 -31.08 2.58 -26.91
C SER A 295 -29.57 2.35 -26.73
N LYS A 296 -28.74 3.07 -27.49
CA LYS A 296 -27.29 3.17 -27.25
C LYS A 296 -26.90 4.64 -27.05
N SER A 297 -27.43 5.24 -25.99
CA SER A 297 -26.97 6.51 -25.43
C SER A 297 -27.55 6.67 -24.03
N ALA A 298 -26.74 7.22 -23.11
CA ALA A 298 -26.91 7.29 -21.65
C ALA A 298 -26.74 5.92 -20.99
N VAL A 299 -25.68 5.67 -20.22
CA VAL A 299 -25.37 6.36 -18.97
C VAL A 299 -23.85 6.56 -18.84
N GLN A 300 -23.41 7.79 -19.09
CA GLN A 300 -22.13 8.33 -18.65
C GLN A 300 -22.46 9.09 -17.35
N VAL A 301 -22.43 8.40 -16.20
CA VAL A 301 -22.58 9.07 -14.89
C VAL A 301 -21.25 9.72 -14.55
N ALA A 302 -21.25 11.05 -14.63
CA ALA A 302 -20.18 11.90 -14.15
C ALA A 302 -20.24 11.93 -12.62
N GLY A 303 -19.22 11.37 -11.96
CA GLY A 303 -19.07 11.47 -10.51
C GLY A 303 -18.35 10.29 -9.89
N LEU A 304 -18.60 9.07 -10.37
CA LEU A 304 -17.89 7.89 -9.93
C LEU A 304 -16.53 7.83 -10.64
N ASP A 305 -15.45 7.71 -9.88
CA ASP A 305 -14.15 7.23 -10.35
C ASP A 305 -14.23 5.73 -10.77
N ASN A 306 -15.32 5.35 -11.45
CA ASN A 306 -15.62 4.07 -12.07
C ASN A 306 -15.23 4.06 -13.55
N THR A 307 -14.14 4.75 -13.89
CA THR A 307 -13.16 4.01 -14.67
C THR A 307 -12.61 2.93 -13.75
N LYS A 308 -13.28 1.76 -13.72
CA LYS A 308 -12.68 0.51 -13.24
C LYS A 308 -11.48 0.23 -14.15
N ASP A 309 -10.41 0.98 -13.99
CA ASP A 309 -9.09 0.43 -14.17
C ASP A 309 -8.97 -0.60 -13.06
N ASN A 310 -9.10 -1.86 -13.46
CA ASN A 310 -8.70 -2.98 -12.65
C ASN A 310 -7.25 -2.72 -12.20
N VAL A 311 -7.08 -2.29 -10.95
CA VAL A 311 -5.81 -1.84 -10.40
C VAL A 311 -5.41 -2.71 -9.24
N LEU A 312 -4.11 -2.94 -9.09
CA LEU A 312 -3.53 -3.71 -8.00
C LEU A 312 -2.73 -2.75 -7.14
N LYS A 313 -3.29 -2.36 -5.99
CA LYS A 313 -2.63 -1.40 -5.09
C LYS A 313 -1.48 -2.08 -4.35
N ALA A 314 -0.44 -1.31 -4.04
CA ALA A 314 0.67 -1.83 -3.24
C ALA A 314 0.21 -2.32 -1.85
N GLN A 315 -0.78 -1.65 -1.25
CA GLN A 315 -1.44 -2.12 -0.03
C GLN A 315 -2.00 -3.54 -0.21
N GLU A 316 -2.64 -3.82 -1.35
CA GLU A 316 -3.29 -5.12 -1.58
C GLU A 316 -2.27 -6.26 -1.68
N VAL A 317 -1.14 -5.99 -2.34
CA VAL A 317 -0.03 -6.94 -2.41
C VAL A 317 0.51 -7.26 -1.01
N LEU A 318 0.74 -6.23 -0.18
CA LEU A 318 1.29 -6.41 1.17
C LEU A 318 0.32 -7.15 2.10
N GLU A 319 -0.98 -6.89 1.99
CA GLU A 319 -2.00 -7.61 2.75
C GLU A 319 -2.08 -9.09 2.34
N ALA A 320 -1.94 -9.40 1.05
CA ALA A 320 -1.84 -10.79 0.57
C ALA A 320 -0.57 -11.50 1.10
N ILE A 321 0.55 -10.79 1.25
CA ILE A 321 1.75 -11.32 1.90
C ILE A 321 1.46 -11.62 3.39
N ILE A 322 0.88 -10.66 4.12
CA ILE A 322 0.58 -10.82 5.55
C ILE A 322 -0.34 -12.02 5.81
N GLU A 323 -1.40 -12.14 5.01
CA GLU A 323 -2.35 -13.25 5.11
C GLU A 323 -1.67 -14.59 4.79
N SER A 324 -0.91 -14.68 3.70
CA SER A 324 -0.29 -15.95 3.26
C SER A 324 0.81 -16.43 4.20
N PHE A 325 1.58 -15.52 4.79
CA PHE A 325 2.64 -15.85 5.77
C PHE A 325 2.12 -16.00 7.20
N GLU A 326 0.82 -15.82 7.43
CA GLU A 326 0.18 -15.91 8.74
C GLU A 326 0.92 -15.07 9.80
N LEU A 327 1.24 -13.82 9.44
CA LEU A 327 2.02 -12.94 10.31
C LEU A 327 1.20 -12.52 11.54
N ASP A 328 1.80 -12.63 12.72
CA ASP A 328 1.17 -12.21 13.97
C ASP A 328 0.93 -10.70 14.02
N THR A 329 -0.17 -10.31 14.65
CA THR A 329 -0.51 -8.91 14.93
C THR A 329 0.63 -8.23 15.73
N PRO A 330 1.14 -7.06 15.30
CA PRO A 330 2.16 -6.32 16.04
C PRO A 330 1.75 -6.03 17.49
N SER A 331 2.70 -6.10 18.43
CA SER A 331 2.44 -5.90 19.87
C SER A 331 1.79 -4.56 20.18
N LEU A 332 2.19 -3.49 19.48
CA LEU A 332 1.57 -2.16 19.59
C LEU A 332 0.04 -2.21 19.43
N ILE A 333 -0.45 -3.08 18.56
CA ILE A 333 -1.89 -3.17 18.25
C ILE A 333 -2.58 -4.12 19.22
N LYS A 334 -1.91 -5.21 19.62
CA LYS A 334 -2.46 -6.23 20.53
C LYS A 334 -2.58 -5.75 21.97
N ASP A 335 -1.53 -5.09 22.47
CA ASP A 335 -1.47 -4.54 23.83
C ASP A 335 -0.66 -3.23 23.81
N PRO A 336 -1.30 -2.09 23.49
CA PRO A 336 -0.60 -0.82 23.30
C PRO A 336 0.05 -0.32 24.59
N LEU A 337 -0.61 -0.48 25.74
CA LEU A 337 -0.11 0.04 27.01
C LEU A 337 1.10 -0.75 27.49
N ASP A 338 1.06 -2.08 27.40
CA ASP A 338 2.22 -2.92 27.70
C ASP A 338 3.36 -2.68 26.71
N PHE A 339 3.04 -2.52 25.42
CA PHE A 339 4.03 -2.20 24.40
C PHE A 339 4.80 -0.93 24.73
N TYR A 340 4.12 0.18 25.02
CA TYR A 340 4.77 1.45 25.35
C TYR A 340 5.51 1.37 26.69
N ALA A 341 4.96 0.70 27.70
CA ALA A 341 5.64 0.50 28.98
C ALA A 341 6.98 -0.23 28.78
N LYS A 342 6.98 -1.34 28.04
CA LYS A 342 8.20 -2.11 27.73
C LYS A 342 9.18 -1.36 26.85
N HIS A 343 8.69 -0.60 25.87
CA HIS A 343 9.55 0.18 24.98
C HIS A 343 10.29 1.27 25.76
N LEU A 344 9.57 1.96 26.66
CA LEU A 344 10.18 2.93 27.57
C LEU A 344 11.16 2.24 28.52
N ASP A 345 10.76 1.16 29.21
CA ASP A 345 11.64 0.42 30.14
C ASP A 345 12.98 0.02 29.51
N LYS A 346 12.98 -0.42 28.25
CA LYS A 346 14.20 -0.81 27.52
C LYS A 346 15.10 0.38 27.17
N SER A 347 14.57 1.59 27.15
CA SER A 347 15.30 2.81 26.82
C SER A 347 16.05 3.41 28.03
N PHE A 348 15.84 2.87 29.24
CA PHE A 348 16.48 3.34 30.47
C PHE A 348 17.46 2.30 31.05
N LEU A 349 18.47 2.79 31.77
CA LEU A 349 19.40 1.95 32.52
C LEU A 349 18.61 1.17 33.59
N GLN A 350 18.77 -0.15 33.59
CA GLN A 350 18.06 -1.03 34.53
C GLN A 350 18.73 -1.09 35.91
N ASP A 351 20.02 -0.74 35.99
CA ASP A 351 20.84 -0.84 37.20
C ASP A 351 21.57 0.47 37.55
N GLY A 352 21.47 0.89 38.81
CA GLY A 352 22.35 1.89 39.45
C GLY A 352 21.73 3.26 39.74
N GLU A 353 22.27 3.92 40.79
CA GLU A 353 21.94 5.22 41.40
C GLU A 353 22.01 6.44 40.44
N VAL A 354 21.41 6.35 39.26
CA VAL A 354 21.21 7.53 38.43
C VAL A 354 19.93 8.20 38.91
N GLU A 355 20.04 9.40 39.47
CA GLU A 355 18.89 10.26 39.74
C GLU A 355 18.05 10.35 38.46
N ASP A 356 16.79 9.94 38.56
CA ASP A 356 15.81 10.10 37.49
C ASP A 356 15.47 11.58 37.34
N LEU A 357 16.39 12.31 36.69
CA LEU A 357 16.40 13.77 36.56
C LEU A 357 15.09 14.33 35.99
N TYR A 358 14.41 13.53 35.17
CA TYR A 358 13.15 13.89 34.52
C TYR A 358 11.93 13.17 35.13
N SER A 359 12.11 12.39 36.20
CA SER A 359 11.09 11.54 36.81
C SER A 359 10.35 10.68 35.78
N LEU A 360 11.06 10.12 34.81
CA LEU A 360 10.48 9.32 33.72
C LEU A 360 10.06 7.93 34.22
N LYS A 361 10.83 7.31 35.12
CA LYS A 361 10.51 6.00 35.68
C LYS A 361 9.26 6.06 36.55
N GLU A 362 9.30 6.88 37.61
CA GLU A 362 8.19 7.01 38.55
C GLU A 362 7.02 7.86 37.99
N GLY A 363 7.33 8.88 37.20
CA GLY A 363 6.36 9.87 36.72
C GLY A 363 5.71 9.55 35.38
N VAL A 364 6.29 8.67 34.55
CA VAL A 364 5.75 8.30 33.23
C VAL A 364 5.54 6.80 33.09
N ILE A 365 6.59 5.99 33.25
CA ILE A 365 6.52 4.54 33.03
C ILE A 365 5.56 3.89 34.04
N ASP A 366 5.71 4.19 35.33
CA ASP A 366 4.85 3.61 36.36
C ASP A 366 3.40 4.05 36.20
N LYS A 367 3.14 5.26 35.68
CA LYS A 367 1.79 5.69 35.32
C LYS A 367 1.21 4.87 34.17
N ILE A 368 2.00 4.59 33.13
CA ILE A 368 1.56 3.75 32.01
C ILE A 368 1.33 2.31 32.48
N LYS A 369 2.22 1.75 33.30
CA LYS A 369 2.06 0.41 33.90
C LYS A 369 0.83 0.33 34.80
N LYS A 370 0.59 1.36 35.63
CA LYS A 370 -0.61 1.47 36.46
C LYS A 370 -1.87 1.57 35.61
N ALA A 371 -1.86 2.39 34.56
CA ALA A 371 -2.97 2.48 33.61
C ALA A 371 -3.23 1.13 32.93
N ASN A 372 -2.18 0.40 32.53
CA ASN A 372 -2.31 -0.95 31.99
C ASN A 372 -2.93 -1.92 32.99
N SER A 373 -2.46 -1.88 34.24
CA SER A 373 -2.99 -2.75 35.31
C SER A 373 -4.48 -2.47 35.58
N LEU A 374 -4.85 -1.19 35.70
CA LEU A 374 -6.24 -0.77 35.86
C LEU A 374 -7.11 -1.13 34.65
N TRP A 375 -6.58 -1.02 33.43
CA TRP A 375 -7.27 -1.41 32.21
C TRP A 375 -7.51 -2.92 32.17
N ILE A 376 -6.49 -3.73 32.53
CA ILE A 376 -6.62 -5.18 32.65
C ILE A 376 -7.63 -5.56 33.75
N GLU A 377 -7.60 -4.89 34.89
CA GLU A 377 -8.54 -5.11 35.99
C GLU A 377 -9.98 -4.76 35.59
N ASP A 378 -10.22 -3.62 34.94
CA ASP A 378 -11.54 -3.22 34.44
C ASP A 378 -12.06 -4.22 33.39
N ASN A 379 -11.20 -4.67 32.48
CA ASN A 379 -11.56 -5.66 31.46
C ASN A 379 -11.73 -7.09 31.99
N LYS A 380 -11.05 -7.47 33.08
CA LYS A 380 -11.27 -8.75 33.77
C LYS A 380 -12.50 -8.72 34.67
N ALA A 381 -12.82 -7.56 35.25
CA ALA A 381 -13.96 -7.37 36.15
C ALA A 381 -15.28 -7.27 35.38
N LYS A 382 -15.25 -6.79 34.12
CA LYS A 382 -16.37 -6.93 33.19
C LYS A 382 -16.42 -8.39 32.71
N PRO A 383 -17.53 -9.14 32.89
CA PRO A 383 -17.68 -10.39 32.17
C PRO A 383 -17.57 -10.02 30.68
N ALA A 384 -16.59 -10.59 29.97
CA ALA A 384 -16.46 -10.38 28.54
C ALA A 384 -17.76 -10.88 27.91
N ASN A 385 -18.68 -9.95 27.59
CA ASN A 385 -19.91 -10.29 26.92
C ASN A 385 -19.51 -10.95 25.60
N LYS A 386 -20.30 -11.93 25.17
CA LYS A 386 -19.99 -12.76 24.00
C LYS A 386 -19.68 -11.87 22.77
N GLU A 387 -20.36 -10.73 22.69
CA GLU A 387 -20.24 -9.71 21.66
C GLU A 387 -18.86 -9.03 21.65
N ASP A 388 -18.28 -8.68 22.80
CA ASP A 388 -16.94 -8.08 22.89
C ASP A 388 -15.85 -9.05 22.44
N VAL A 389 -16.01 -10.34 22.80
CA VAL A 389 -15.10 -11.41 22.36
C VAL A 389 -15.18 -11.59 20.84
N SER A 390 -16.39 -11.55 20.26
CA SER A 390 -16.58 -11.63 18.81
C SER A 390 -16.00 -10.42 18.09
N LEU A 391 -16.20 -9.20 18.60
CA LEU A 391 -15.60 -7.99 18.03
C LEU A 391 -14.07 -8.06 18.05
N GLU A 392 -13.46 -8.56 19.12
CA GLU A 392 -12.00 -8.70 19.17
C GLU A 392 -11.46 -9.71 18.16
N LYS A 393 -12.19 -10.82 17.91
CA LYS A 393 -11.83 -11.76 16.82
C LYS A 393 -11.88 -11.10 15.45
N ILE A 394 -12.88 -10.25 15.20
CA ILE A 394 -12.99 -9.50 13.95
C ILE A 394 -11.83 -8.52 13.82
N ARG A 395 -11.50 -7.78 14.90
CA ARG A 395 -10.33 -6.90 14.92
C ARG A 395 -9.05 -7.67 14.61
N ASP A 396 -8.81 -8.80 15.27
CA ASP A 396 -7.62 -9.63 15.01
C ASP A 396 -7.56 -10.13 13.56
N ALA A 397 -8.69 -10.57 13.00
CA ALA A 397 -8.78 -10.98 11.60
C ALA A 397 -8.45 -9.82 10.63
N VAL A 398 -9.00 -8.62 10.86
CA VAL A 398 -8.70 -7.41 10.07
C VAL A 398 -7.22 -6.99 10.22
N ARG A 399 -6.66 -7.11 11.42
CA ARG A 399 -5.23 -6.82 11.69
C ARG A 399 -4.31 -7.78 10.93
N LYS A 400 -4.69 -9.05 10.81
CA LYS A 400 -4.02 -10.09 10.02
C LYS A 400 -4.38 -10.09 8.53
N SER A 401 -5.14 -9.11 8.08
CA SER A 401 -5.64 -9.03 6.69
C SER A 401 -6.49 -10.23 6.24
N SER A 402 -6.99 -11.04 7.18
CA SER A 402 -7.89 -12.17 6.90
C SER A 402 -9.34 -11.69 6.85
N TYR A 403 -9.70 -10.98 5.79
CA TYR A 403 -11.00 -10.33 5.65
C TYR A 403 -12.16 -11.34 5.51
N ALA A 404 -11.94 -12.48 4.87
CA ALA A 404 -12.93 -13.55 4.79
C ALA A 404 -13.31 -14.07 6.19
N THR A 405 -12.31 -14.25 7.06
CA THR A 405 -12.53 -14.65 8.46
C THR A 405 -13.27 -13.55 9.23
N ALA A 406 -12.90 -12.28 9.02
CA ALA A 406 -13.58 -11.15 9.65
C ALA A 406 -15.08 -11.09 9.28
N ILE A 407 -15.43 -11.32 8.01
CA ILE A 407 -16.84 -11.36 7.57
C ILE A 407 -17.58 -12.54 8.19
N LYS A 408 -16.94 -13.72 8.22
CA LYS A 408 -17.55 -14.92 8.80
C LYS A 408 -17.88 -14.71 10.27
N GLU A 409 -16.95 -14.17 11.06
CA GLU A 409 -17.18 -13.86 12.47
C GLU A 409 -18.25 -12.75 12.63
N ALA A 410 -18.24 -11.72 11.78
CA ALA A 410 -19.23 -10.64 11.82
C ALA A 410 -20.66 -11.11 11.51
N LYS A 411 -20.82 -12.10 10.61
CA LYS A 411 -22.12 -12.66 10.22
C LYS A 411 -22.81 -13.41 11.37
N GLU A 412 -22.04 -13.95 12.31
CA GLU A 412 -22.54 -14.69 13.47
C GLU A 412 -22.97 -13.77 14.63
N ILE A 413 -22.71 -12.45 14.53
CA ILE A 413 -23.07 -11.49 15.57
C ILE A 413 -24.54 -11.09 15.43
N ASP A 414 -25.27 -11.15 16.55
CA ASP A 414 -26.59 -10.55 16.67
C ASP A 414 -26.44 -9.03 16.85
N LEU A 415 -26.64 -8.28 15.76
CA LEU A 415 -26.53 -6.82 15.74
C LEU A 415 -27.48 -6.14 16.73
N SER A 416 -28.55 -6.79 17.20
CA SER A 416 -29.48 -6.21 18.18
C SER A 416 -28.91 -6.13 19.60
N LYS A 417 -27.82 -6.86 19.88
CA LYS A 417 -27.15 -6.89 21.18
C LYS A 417 -25.98 -5.92 21.29
N LEU A 418 -25.57 -5.33 20.17
CA LEU A 418 -24.51 -4.33 20.13
C LEU A 418 -25.05 -2.96 20.52
N ASP A 419 -24.27 -2.20 21.29
CA ASP A 419 -24.55 -0.79 21.51
C ASP A 419 -24.18 0.06 20.28
N GLN A 420 -24.52 1.35 20.31
CA GLN A 420 -24.26 2.28 19.20
C GLN A 420 -22.76 2.40 18.88
N SER A 421 -21.88 2.35 19.90
CA SER A 421 -20.44 2.46 19.69
C SER A 421 -19.87 1.20 19.04
N GLN A 422 -20.34 0.03 19.47
CA GLN A 422 -19.96 -1.26 18.92
C GLN A 422 -20.47 -1.43 17.48
N LEU A 423 -21.69 -0.96 17.19
CA LEU A 423 -22.24 -0.95 15.82
C LEU A 423 -21.41 -0.05 14.89
N ALA A 424 -21.09 1.18 15.32
CA ALA A 424 -20.26 2.10 14.56
C ALA A 424 -18.86 1.52 14.29
N GLU A 425 -18.25 0.88 15.30
CA GLU A 425 -16.97 0.21 15.14
C GLU A 425 -17.03 -0.95 14.15
N LEU A 426 -18.04 -1.83 14.25
CA LEU A 426 -18.18 -2.95 13.34
C LEU A 426 -18.41 -2.47 11.90
N MET A 427 -19.19 -1.41 11.70
CA MET A 427 -19.38 -0.79 10.40
C MET A 427 -18.06 -0.28 9.83
N ASP A 428 -17.27 0.43 10.65
CA ASP A 428 -15.96 0.92 10.24
C ASP A 428 -15.02 -0.23 9.87
N LEU A 429 -14.96 -1.29 10.68
CA LEU A 429 -14.15 -2.48 10.39
C LEU A 429 -14.53 -3.14 9.06
N MET A 430 -15.82 -3.36 8.81
CA MET A 430 -16.31 -3.94 7.55
C MET A 430 -16.04 -3.00 6.36
N HIS A 431 -16.12 -1.69 6.60
CA HIS A 431 -15.90 -0.70 5.57
C HIS A 431 -14.43 -0.58 5.14
N LEU A 432 -13.45 -0.87 6.03
CA LEU A 432 -12.01 -0.79 5.75
C LEU A 432 -11.59 -1.57 4.48
N PHE A 433 -12.21 -2.73 4.25
CA PHE A 433 -11.89 -3.62 3.14
C PHE A 433 -13.03 -3.73 2.11
N THR A 434 -13.94 -2.74 2.06
CA THR A 434 -14.95 -2.67 0.98
C THR A 434 -14.36 -2.47 -0.41
N ARG A 435 -13.17 -1.88 -0.48
CA ARG A 435 -12.39 -1.71 -1.71
C ARG A 435 -11.65 -2.97 -2.12
N TRP A 436 -11.55 -3.95 -1.22
CA TRP A 436 -10.95 -5.23 -1.51
C TRP A 436 -11.93 -6.10 -2.30
N SER A 437 -11.50 -6.56 -3.48
CA SER A 437 -12.22 -7.60 -4.20
C SER A 437 -11.91 -8.94 -3.57
N LEU A 438 -12.91 -9.54 -2.94
CA LEU A 438 -12.76 -10.85 -2.32
C LEU A 438 -12.78 -11.90 -3.41
N ALA A 439 -12.02 -12.98 -3.23
CA ALA A 439 -12.00 -14.08 -4.18
C ALA A 439 -13.37 -14.76 -4.36
N ASN A 440 -14.31 -14.48 -3.45
CA ASN A 440 -15.64 -15.03 -3.42
C ASN A 440 -16.67 -13.89 -3.41
N PRO A 441 -17.42 -13.69 -4.51
CA PRO A 441 -18.48 -12.67 -4.57
C PRO A 441 -19.55 -12.84 -3.48
N GLN A 442 -19.75 -14.04 -2.94
CA GLN A 442 -20.68 -14.25 -1.83
C GLN A 442 -20.21 -13.57 -0.53
N GLU A 443 -18.89 -13.55 -0.27
CA GLU A 443 -18.33 -12.87 0.90
C GLU A 443 -18.44 -11.35 0.76
N GLU A 444 -18.29 -10.81 -0.46
CA GLU A 444 -18.53 -9.40 -0.72
C GLU A 444 -19.99 -9.02 -0.46
N LEU A 445 -20.92 -9.87 -0.91
CA LEU A 445 -22.34 -9.69 -0.69
C LEU A 445 -22.68 -9.72 0.80
N ASP A 446 -22.13 -10.69 1.55
CA ASP A 446 -22.31 -10.82 2.99
C ASP A 446 -21.78 -9.57 3.73
N ARG A 447 -20.57 -9.10 3.39
CA ARG A 447 -20.00 -7.85 3.93
C ARG A 447 -20.92 -6.65 3.69
N ASN A 448 -21.39 -6.46 2.45
CA ASN A 448 -22.23 -5.32 2.10
C ASN A 448 -23.58 -5.39 2.85
N ASN A 449 -24.16 -6.59 3.00
CA ASN A 449 -25.38 -6.79 3.79
C ASN A 449 -25.18 -6.48 5.27
N ILE A 450 -24.04 -6.82 5.86
CA ILE A 450 -23.71 -6.48 7.26
C ILE A 450 -23.69 -4.96 7.44
N ILE A 451 -23.00 -4.22 6.55
CA ILE A 451 -22.95 -2.75 6.62
C ILE A 451 -24.36 -2.14 6.54
N ILE A 452 -25.18 -2.59 5.60
CA ILE A 452 -26.57 -2.11 5.45
C ILE A 452 -27.39 -2.44 6.70
N GLY A 453 -27.28 -3.66 7.22
CA GLY A 453 -28.01 -4.11 8.41
C GLY A 453 -27.63 -3.35 9.68
N ILE A 454 -26.37 -2.94 9.82
CA ILE A 454 -25.93 -2.07 10.92
C ILE A 454 -26.55 -0.69 10.79
N PHE A 455 -26.56 -0.10 9.60
CA PHE A 455 -27.13 1.23 9.39
C PHE A 455 -28.62 1.31 9.69
N ASP A 456 -29.36 0.25 9.35
CA ASP A 456 -30.80 0.15 9.65
C ASP A 456 -31.08 0.07 11.16
N LYS A 457 -30.05 -0.19 12.00
CA LYS A 457 -30.14 -0.13 13.47
C LYS A 457 -29.82 1.24 14.06
N PHE A 458 -29.21 2.15 13.27
CA PHE A 458 -28.96 3.51 13.73
C PHE A 458 -30.25 4.33 13.73
N ILE A 459 -30.43 5.10 14.81
CA ILE A 459 -31.50 6.09 14.88
C ILE A 459 -31.17 7.18 13.84
N PRO A 460 -32.12 7.58 12.95
CA PRO A 460 -31.85 8.52 11.85
C PRO A 460 -31.16 9.83 12.27
N GLU A 461 -31.46 10.32 13.48
CA GLU A 461 -30.90 11.54 14.06
C GLU A 461 -29.42 11.41 14.47
N ASN A 462 -28.93 10.19 14.67
CA ASN A 462 -27.54 9.89 15.03
C ASN A 462 -26.67 9.49 13.83
N GLN A 463 -27.26 9.38 12.63
CA GLN A 463 -26.53 8.98 11.43
C GLN A 463 -25.63 10.12 10.95
N THR A 464 -24.33 9.91 11.04
CA THR A 464 -23.31 10.81 10.51
C THR A 464 -23.29 10.77 8.99
N LEU A 465 -22.80 11.84 8.36
CA LEU A 465 -22.58 11.86 6.90
C LEU A 465 -21.66 10.72 6.45
N LYS A 466 -20.63 10.41 7.26
CA LYS A 466 -19.73 9.29 7.04
C LYS A 466 -20.51 7.99 6.89
N GLU A 467 -21.35 7.63 7.85
CA GLU A 467 -22.12 6.38 7.83
C GLU A 467 -23.08 6.31 6.63
N LYS A 468 -23.70 7.44 6.26
CA LYS A 468 -24.56 7.53 5.07
C LYS A 468 -23.77 7.22 3.79
N GLU A 469 -22.59 7.81 3.62
CA GLU A 469 -21.71 7.55 2.48
C GLU A 469 -21.23 6.09 2.43
N GLN A 470 -20.89 5.52 3.60
CA GLN A 470 -20.48 4.11 3.71
C GLN A 470 -21.60 3.17 3.23
N VAL A 471 -22.86 3.47 3.55
CA VAL A 471 -24.02 2.61 3.25
C VAL A 471 -24.51 2.80 1.83
N ALA A 472 -24.52 4.03 1.32
CA ALA A 472 -24.75 4.29 -0.10
C ALA A 472 -23.78 3.47 -0.96
N ARG A 473 -22.48 3.49 -0.61
CA ARG A 473 -21.47 2.68 -1.28
C ARG A 473 -21.68 1.18 -1.12
N ALA A 474 -22.09 0.70 0.07
CA ALA A 474 -22.37 -0.71 0.29
C ALA A 474 -23.56 -1.21 -0.56
N LEU A 475 -24.60 -0.39 -0.74
CA LEU A 475 -25.76 -0.70 -1.60
C LEU A 475 -25.37 -0.76 -3.08
N VAL A 476 -24.59 0.22 -3.57
CA VAL A 476 -24.04 0.19 -4.94
C VAL A 476 -23.19 -1.07 -5.15
N ASN A 477 -22.26 -1.36 -4.23
CA ASN A 477 -21.41 -2.55 -4.30
C ASN A 477 -22.25 -3.84 -4.27
N LYS A 478 -23.30 -3.91 -3.44
CA LYS A 478 -24.24 -5.03 -3.42
C LYS A 478 -24.89 -5.23 -4.78
N GLY A 479 -25.36 -4.16 -5.44
CA GLY A 479 -25.89 -4.22 -6.79
C GLY A 479 -24.88 -4.78 -7.81
N VAL A 480 -23.64 -4.32 -7.75
CA VAL A 480 -22.54 -4.80 -8.62
C VAL A 480 -22.27 -6.29 -8.39
N THR A 481 -22.07 -6.71 -7.13
CA THR A 481 -21.78 -8.09 -6.77
C THR A 481 -22.94 -9.03 -7.15
N LEU A 482 -24.19 -8.61 -6.98
CA LEU A 482 -25.37 -9.36 -7.43
C LEU A 482 -25.39 -9.51 -8.96
N GLY A 483 -24.97 -8.48 -9.71
CA GLY A 483 -24.77 -8.57 -11.15
C GLY A 483 -23.73 -9.62 -11.55
N VAL A 484 -22.58 -9.68 -10.86
CA VAL A 484 -21.54 -10.71 -11.06
C VAL A 484 -22.10 -12.12 -10.80
N LEU A 485 -22.98 -12.26 -9.81
CA LEU A 485 -23.69 -13.49 -9.48
C LEU A 485 -24.89 -13.80 -10.40
N ASN A 486 -25.11 -13.01 -11.47
CA ASN A 486 -26.26 -13.12 -12.38
C ASN A 486 -27.64 -12.99 -11.68
N ARG A 487 -27.72 -12.22 -10.59
CA ARG A 487 -28.94 -11.93 -9.81
C ARG A 487 -29.46 -10.52 -10.10
N SER A 488 -29.76 -10.26 -11.38
CA SER A 488 -30.04 -8.91 -11.89
C SER A 488 -31.25 -8.21 -11.25
N GLU A 489 -32.32 -8.93 -10.92
CA GLU A 489 -33.50 -8.34 -10.28
C GLU A 489 -33.18 -7.79 -8.88
N GLU A 490 -32.42 -8.55 -8.10
CA GLU A 490 -31.96 -8.12 -6.78
C GLU A 490 -30.93 -6.99 -6.87
N ALA A 491 -30.11 -6.98 -7.93
CA ALA A 491 -29.19 -5.89 -8.20
C ALA A 491 -29.94 -4.57 -8.46
N ILE A 492 -31.00 -4.60 -9.29
CA ILE A 492 -31.85 -3.43 -9.55
C ILE A 492 -32.50 -2.94 -8.25
N LYS A 493 -32.99 -3.87 -7.41
CA LYS A 493 -33.54 -3.50 -6.10
C LYS A 493 -32.51 -2.77 -5.23
N ALA A 494 -31.28 -3.26 -5.18
CA ALA A 494 -30.21 -2.61 -4.44
C ALA A 494 -29.88 -1.19 -4.95
N TYR A 495 -29.92 -0.96 -6.26
CA TYR A 495 -29.75 0.39 -6.83
C TYR A 495 -30.94 1.31 -6.53
N ASN A 496 -32.16 0.78 -6.58
CA ASN A 496 -33.35 1.56 -6.20
C ASN A 496 -33.30 1.96 -4.72
N ASP A 497 -32.81 1.09 -3.83
CA ASP A 497 -32.64 1.41 -2.40
C ASP A 497 -31.67 2.60 -2.19
N VAL A 498 -30.64 2.77 -3.04
CA VAL A 498 -29.73 3.93 -2.99
C VAL A 498 -30.51 5.22 -3.31
N ILE A 499 -31.28 5.19 -4.39
CA ILE A 499 -32.06 6.33 -4.88
C ILE A 499 -33.15 6.69 -3.87
N GLU A 500 -33.85 5.70 -3.29
CA GLU A 500 -34.90 5.94 -2.31
C GLU A 500 -34.36 6.57 -1.02
N ARG A 501 -33.20 6.11 -0.55
CA ARG A 501 -32.62 6.58 0.73
C ARG A 501 -31.86 7.90 0.59
N PHE A 502 -31.20 8.14 -0.55
CA PHE A 502 -30.23 9.23 -0.71
C PHE A 502 -30.46 10.10 -1.95
N GLY A 503 -31.51 9.86 -2.73
CA GLY A 503 -31.77 10.55 -4.01
C GLY A 503 -31.78 12.08 -3.95
N ASP A 504 -32.25 12.64 -2.83
CA ASP A 504 -32.35 14.09 -2.61
C ASP A 504 -31.10 14.69 -1.93
N ALA A 505 -30.07 13.88 -1.65
CA ALA A 505 -28.86 14.33 -0.96
C ALA A 505 -28.09 15.38 -1.77
N LYS A 506 -27.58 16.40 -1.09
CA LYS A 506 -26.81 17.50 -1.73
C LYS A 506 -25.30 17.31 -1.60
N GLU A 507 -24.90 16.44 -0.70
CA GLU A 507 -23.53 16.16 -0.31
C GLU A 507 -22.78 15.46 -1.45
N PRO A 508 -21.58 15.94 -1.82
CA PRO A 508 -20.84 15.40 -2.96
C PRO A 508 -20.62 13.88 -2.90
N GLY A 509 -20.25 13.35 -1.73
CA GLY A 509 -19.97 11.92 -1.57
C GLY A 509 -21.21 11.03 -1.74
N LEU A 510 -22.40 11.53 -1.38
CA LEU A 510 -23.67 10.82 -1.61
C LEU A 510 -24.12 10.93 -3.06
N LYS A 511 -23.99 12.12 -3.66
CA LYS A 511 -24.30 12.34 -5.08
C LYS A 511 -23.43 11.55 -6.04
N GLU A 512 -22.22 11.20 -5.62
CA GLU A 512 -21.39 10.29 -6.42
C GLU A 512 -21.98 8.88 -6.46
N GLN A 513 -22.64 8.41 -5.39
CA GLN A 513 -23.20 7.06 -5.33
C GLN A 513 -24.60 6.95 -5.96
N VAL A 514 -25.40 8.02 -5.91
CA VAL A 514 -26.75 8.13 -6.50
C VAL A 514 -26.65 8.45 -7.99
#